data_AF-A0A6J7HLW8-F1
#
_entry.id   AF-A0A6J7HLW8-F1
#
_cell.length_a   1.000
_cell.length_b   1.000
_cell.length_c   1.000
_cell.angle_alpha   90.00
_cell.angle_beta   90.00
_cell.angle_gamma   90.00
#
_symmetry.space_group_name_H-M   'P 1'
#
loop_
_entity.id
_entity.type
_entity.pdbx_description
1 polymer ?
#
loop_
_entity_poly.entity_id
_entity_poly.type
_entity_poly.pdbx_seq_one_letter_code
_entity_poly.pdbx_strand_id
1 'polypeptide(L)'
;MLRPRLRPVLSAAGLLLALLTVGPAFLAPPASAAEPSWVCRPGMPGDVCSESLDTTILGPGGASRVERVAPDPNAPVDCFYVYPTVSNQLGPMASGDADPEVQGIARFQAQRFAQRCRVYAPTYRQGTVPGIFLGGFTDATRQAAYSDVLAAWRSYLAKDNRGRGVVLIGHSQGTGILRRLIREEIDPAPAVRSRLVSALLLGGNVLVKKGSDRGGDFANVPLCRADGQIGCVVAFSTFDETPQDATRFGKPPTTTDRLTGLPPRSDVEVACTNPASLAQNRDAELTSLVPTRPFPAGFIALGIAATYLGAPPTAATPWVQPAERYAGRCETSNGSNVLMIRGLPGARDLLPFPDAGWGLHILDGNIALGELLDVVDTQTRAFQAARPAPAAAPTGRPRVALRATGTTRRAGGRRCIAGRLTVRVAGADRTAVARADFRLNRRTLARDRRSPFLTRVAASRLRTGVNRVDALVRLTDGRSRRVAATVRGC
;
A
#
# COMPACT_ATOMS: atom_id res chain seq x y z
N MET A 1 1.10 -91.27 25.46
CA MET A 1 1.98 -90.12 25.15
C MET A 1 1.17 -88.82 25.37
N LEU A 2 0.71 -88.58 26.60
CA LEU A 2 1.20 -87.58 27.57
C LEU A 2 1.41 -86.15 27.04
N ARG A 3 0.38 -85.31 27.30
CA ARG A 3 0.40 -83.84 27.24
C ARG A 3 1.41 -83.26 28.26
N PRO A 4 2.25 -82.28 27.91
CA PRO A 4 2.99 -81.51 28.90
C PRO A 4 2.18 -80.32 29.40
N ARG A 5 2.12 -80.22 30.73
CA ARG A 5 1.57 -79.11 31.52
C ARG A 5 2.54 -77.92 31.48
N LEU A 6 2.08 -76.75 31.06
CA LEU A 6 2.80 -75.48 31.26
C LEU A 6 2.48 -74.94 32.67
N ARG A 7 3.52 -74.71 33.47
CA ARG A 7 3.46 -74.02 34.76
C ARG A 7 3.44 -72.50 34.54
N PRO A 8 2.75 -71.73 35.41
CA PRO A 8 2.62 -70.29 35.26
C PRO A 8 3.89 -69.57 35.74
N VAL A 9 4.42 -68.65 34.94
CA VAL A 9 5.42 -67.67 35.36
C VAL A 9 4.69 -66.34 35.56
N LEU A 10 4.67 -65.88 36.81
CA LEU A 10 4.12 -64.59 37.23
C LEU A 10 4.79 -63.47 36.43
N SER A 11 4.01 -62.77 35.60
CA SER A 11 4.42 -61.50 35.01
C SER A 11 4.10 -60.38 35.99
N ALA A 12 5.13 -59.82 36.62
CA ALA A 12 5.02 -58.60 37.39
C ALA A 12 4.82 -57.41 36.43
N ALA A 13 3.60 -56.86 36.41
CA ALA A 13 3.28 -55.63 35.72
C ALA A 13 3.96 -54.43 36.42
N GLY A 14 5.07 -53.96 35.86
CA GLY A 14 5.69 -52.69 36.23
C GLY A 14 5.00 -51.53 35.52
N LEU A 15 4.13 -50.81 36.23
CA LEU A 15 3.50 -49.57 35.80
C LEU A 15 4.55 -48.46 35.71
N LEU A 16 5.06 -48.18 34.50
CA LEU A 16 5.94 -47.04 34.24
C LEU A 16 5.10 -45.77 34.12
N LEU A 17 5.03 -45.01 35.21
CA LEU A 17 4.46 -43.67 35.27
C LEU A 17 5.41 -42.70 34.54
N ALA A 18 5.12 -42.39 33.27
CA ALA A 18 5.84 -41.37 32.52
C ALA A 18 5.47 -39.98 33.09
N LEU A 19 6.40 -39.36 33.82
CA LEU A 19 6.29 -37.95 34.23
C LEU A 19 6.34 -37.05 32.98
N LEU A 20 5.18 -36.55 32.56
CA LEU A 20 5.04 -35.44 31.63
C LEU A 20 5.58 -34.16 32.30
N THR A 21 6.83 -33.84 32.01
CA THR A 21 7.40 -32.53 32.32
C THR A 21 6.83 -31.50 31.34
N VAL A 22 5.85 -30.71 31.80
CA VAL A 22 5.39 -29.52 31.08
C VAL A 22 6.48 -28.46 31.20
N GLY A 23 7.41 -28.48 30.25
CA GLY A 23 8.39 -27.41 30.08
C GLY A 23 7.69 -26.11 29.67
N PRO A 24 8.12 -24.94 30.16
CA PRO A 24 7.57 -23.66 29.71
C PRO A 24 7.87 -23.53 28.21
N ALA A 25 6.82 -23.48 27.40
CA ALA A 25 6.93 -23.17 25.98
C ALA A 25 7.60 -21.79 25.85
N PHE A 26 8.88 -21.79 25.47
CA PHE A 26 9.52 -20.59 24.97
C PHE A 26 8.79 -20.22 23.67
N LEU A 27 7.86 -19.27 23.77
CA LEU A 27 7.35 -18.55 22.61
C LEU A 27 8.57 -17.97 21.89
N ALA A 28 8.91 -18.57 20.75
CA ALA A 28 9.81 -17.94 19.80
C ALA A 28 9.29 -16.52 19.56
N PRO A 29 10.16 -15.49 19.52
CA PRO A 29 9.72 -14.17 19.08
C PRO A 29 9.05 -14.35 17.71
N PRO A 30 7.96 -13.61 17.41
CA PRO A 30 7.33 -13.70 16.11
C PRO A 30 8.43 -13.53 15.06
N ALA A 31 8.51 -14.46 14.11
CA ALA A 31 9.43 -14.36 12.99
C ALA A 31 9.33 -12.93 12.46
N SER A 32 10.47 -12.24 12.37
CA SER A 32 10.49 -10.93 11.72
C SER A 32 9.84 -11.14 10.35
N ALA A 33 8.69 -10.52 10.11
CA ALA A 33 8.09 -10.53 8.79
C ALA A 33 9.20 -10.12 7.80
N ALA A 34 9.38 -10.90 6.73
CA ALA A 34 10.36 -10.57 5.71
C ALA A 34 10.12 -9.12 5.27
N GLU A 35 11.20 -8.36 5.09
CA GLU A 35 11.09 -7.00 4.58
C GLU A 35 10.38 -7.04 3.22
N PRO A 36 9.35 -6.21 2.99
CA PRO A 36 8.68 -6.15 1.70
C PRO A 36 9.66 -5.80 0.59
N SER A 37 9.53 -6.48 -0.55
CA SER A 37 10.23 -6.17 -1.79
C SER A 37 9.46 -5.15 -2.63
N TRP A 38 10.17 -4.47 -3.53
CA TRP A 38 9.63 -3.32 -4.27
C TRP A 38 10.06 -3.40 -5.73
N VAL A 39 9.16 -3.04 -6.64
CA VAL A 39 9.50 -2.74 -8.04
C VAL A 39 9.78 -1.25 -8.23
N CYS A 40 9.13 -0.40 -7.42
CA CYS A 40 9.46 1.03 -7.32
C CYS A 40 9.60 1.44 -5.86
N ARG A 41 10.71 2.10 -5.54
CA ARG A 41 10.95 2.71 -4.22
C ARG A 41 12.06 3.75 -4.37
N PRO A 42 11.83 5.03 -4.03
CA PRO A 42 12.81 6.09 -4.22
C PRO A 42 14.16 5.76 -3.57
N GLY A 43 15.24 5.84 -4.35
CA GLY A 43 16.60 5.56 -3.92
C GLY A 43 17.00 4.07 -3.96
N MET A 44 16.11 3.19 -4.41
CA MET A 44 16.45 1.78 -4.68
C MET A 44 17.20 1.67 -6.03
N PRO A 45 18.27 0.87 -6.12
CA PRO A 45 18.88 0.52 -7.40
C PRO A 45 17.87 -0.18 -8.32
N GLY A 46 17.84 0.22 -9.60
CA GLY A 46 16.90 -0.36 -10.57
C GLY A 46 15.44 0.06 -10.39
N ASP A 47 15.16 1.15 -9.66
CA ASP A 47 13.81 1.72 -9.55
C ASP A 47 13.29 2.18 -10.91
N VAL A 48 12.41 1.37 -11.49
CA VAL A 48 11.86 1.62 -12.83
C VAL A 48 10.99 2.87 -12.86
N CYS A 49 10.46 3.32 -11.73
CA CYS A 49 9.67 4.56 -11.65
C CYS A 49 10.56 5.82 -11.63
N SER A 50 11.89 5.68 -11.59
CA SER A 50 12.85 6.80 -11.62
C SER A 50 13.49 7.02 -13.00
N GLU A 51 13.12 6.23 -14.00
CA GLU A 51 13.63 6.39 -15.38
C GLU A 51 13.09 7.68 -16.05
N SER A 52 13.66 8.03 -17.20
CA SER A 52 13.26 9.22 -17.98
C SER A 52 11.79 9.18 -18.38
N LEU A 53 11.14 10.35 -18.31
CA LEU A 53 9.74 10.55 -18.71
C LEU A 53 9.61 11.39 -19.98
N ASP A 54 10.72 11.66 -20.69
CA ASP A 54 10.69 12.41 -21.95
C ASP A 54 9.60 11.88 -22.87
N THR A 55 8.85 12.80 -23.49
CA THR A 55 7.62 12.48 -24.20
C THR A 55 7.62 13.07 -25.59
N THR A 56 7.41 12.25 -26.60
CA THR A 56 7.11 12.75 -27.94
C THR A 56 5.61 13.01 -28.00
N ILE A 57 5.22 14.24 -28.27
CA ILE A 57 3.83 14.62 -28.50
C ILE A 57 3.61 14.67 -29.99
N LEU A 58 2.73 13.80 -30.48
CA LEU A 58 2.33 13.75 -31.87
C LEU A 58 1.07 14.61 -32.06
N GLY A 59 1.15 15.53 -33.02
CA GLY A 59 0.07 16.41 -33.44
C GLY A 59 -0.55 15.97 -34.77
N PRO A 60 -1.64 16.64 -35.17
CA PRO A 60 -2.25 16.43 -36.49
C PRO A 60 -1.24 16.69 -37.62
N GLY A 61 -1.39 15.98 -38.75
CA GLY A 61 -0.56 16.20 -39.94
C GLY A 61 0.92 15.81 -39.80
N GLY A 62 1.29 15.02 -38.78
CA GLY A 62 2.65 14.51 -38.60
C GLY A 62 3.60 15.45 -37.83
N ALA A 63 3.11 16.59 -37.34
CA ALA A 63 3.88 17.44 -36.43
C ALA A 63 4.25 16.66 -35.16
N SER A 64 5.50 16.82 -34.71
CA SER A 64 5.95 16.22 -33.45
C SER A 64 6.81 17.19 -32.66
N ARG A 65 6.75 17.11 -31.33
CA ARG A 65 7.66 17.81 -30.43
C ARG A 65 8.05 16.90 -29.27
N VAL A 66 9.23 17.11 -28.72
CA VAL A 66 9.66 16.44 -27.49
C VAL A 66 9.40 17.36 -26.31
N GLU A 67 8.61 16.90 -25.36
CA GLU A 67 8.44 17.50 -24.05
C GLU A 67 9.40 16.84 -23.06
N ARG A 68 10.15 17.67 -22.34
CA ARG A 68 11.08 17.24 -21.30
C ARG A 68 10.33 17.11 -19.98
N VAL A 69 10.09 15.87 -19.57
CA VAL A 69 9.43 15.54 -18.30
C VAL A 69 10.38 14.68 -17.49
N ALA A 70 10.50 14.97 -16.19
CA ALA A 70 11.37 14.24 -15.28
C ALA A 70 10.61 13.83 -14.01
N PRO A 71 10.98 12.71 -13.37
CA PRO A 71 10.54 12.41 -12.02
C PRO A 71 10.91 13.54 -11.05
N ASP A 72 10.02 13.86 -10.11
CA ASP A 72 10.30 14.80 -9.03
C ASP A 72 10.62 14.04 -7.73
N PRO A 73 11.91 13.91 -7.35
CA PRO A 73 12.30 13.22 -6.12
C PRO A 73 11.83 13.95 -4.85
N ASN A 74 11.43 15.22 -4.96
CA ASN A 74 10.95 16.05 -3.86
C ASN A 74 9.41 16.20 -3.85
N ALA A 75 8.72 15.58 -4.80
CA ALA A 75 7.28 15.68 -5.00
C ALA A 75 6.51 15.55 -3.69
N PRO A 76 5.64 16.49 -3.30
CA PRO A 76 5.21 16.74 -1.91
C PRO A 76 4.36 15.66 -1.27
N VAL A 77 3.86 14.73 -2.08
CA VAL A 77 3.06 13.57 -1.70
C VAL A 77 3.69 12.30 -2.27
N ASP A 78 3.23 11.16 -1.79
CA ASP A 78 3.69 9.86 -2.27
C ASP A 78 2.57 9.18 -3.06
N CYS A 79 2.93 8.31 -4.00
CA CYS A 79 2.00 7.37 -4.61
C CYS A 79 2.29 5.97 -4.08
N PHE A 80 1.25 5.26 -3.64
CA PHE A 80 1.33 3.85 -3.30
C PHE A 80 0.55 3.06 -4.35
N TYR A 81 1.28 2.42 -5.26
CA TYR A 81 0.73 1.72 -6.42
C TYR A 81 0.69 0.21 -6.18
N VAL A 82 -0.48 -0.39 -6.40
CA VAL A 82 -0.68 -1.84 -6.38
C VAL A 82 -1.06 -2.28 -7.79
N TYR A 83 -0.15 -2.99 -8.44
CA TYR A 83 -0.28 -3.36 -9.86
C TYR A 83 -1.37 -4.43 -10.11
N PRO A 84 -1.85 -4.59 -11.36
CA PRO A 84 -2.83 -5.61 -11.74
C PRO A 84 -2.18 -7.00 -11.93
N THR A 85 -3.00 -8.00 -12.27
CA THR A 85 -2.48 -9.30 -12.71
C THR A 85 -1.70 -9.18 -14.01
N VAL A 86 -0.40 -9.47 -13.96
CA VAL A 86 0.51 -9.49 -15.11
C VAL A 86 1.39 -10.72 -15.20
N SER A 87 1.53 -11.47 -14.10
CA SER A 87 2.46 -12.60 -14.05
C SER A 87 2.15 -13.67 -15.09
N ASN A 88 3.18 -14.05 -15.85
CA ASN A 88 3.15 -15.12 -16.84
C ASN A 88 3.39 -16.52 -16.22
N GLN A 89 3.64 -16.60 -14.91
CA GLN A 89 3.90 -17.87 -14.22
C GLN A 89 2.69 -18.81 -14.33
N LEU A 90 2.94 -20.11 -14.52
CA LEU A 90 1.89 -21.11 -14.78
C LEU A 90 1.02 -21.45 -13.56
N GLY A 91 1.58 -21.32 -12.35
CA GLY A 91 0.85 -21.54 -11.11
C GLY A 91 -0.26 -20.50 -10.91
N PRO A 92 -1.28 -20.75 -10.07
CA PRO A 92 -2.37 -19.80 -9.84
C PRO A 92 -1.93 -18.51 -9.12
N MET A 93 -0.74 -18.52 -8.52
CA MET A 93 -0.19 -17.42 -7.74
C MET A 93 1.30 -17.27 -8.09
N ALA A 94 1.73 -16.03 -8.28
CA ALA A 94 3.11 -15.68 -8.58
C ALA A 94 4.00 -15.81 -7.33
N SER A 95 5.31 -15.96 -7.55
CA SER A 95 6.33 -15.95 -6.50
C SER A 95 6.41 -14.62 -5.72
N GLY A 96 6.00 -13.51 -6.35
CA GLY A 96 6.12 -12.16 -5.77
C GLY A 96 7.42 -11.44 -6.12
N ASP A 97 8.13 -11.90 -7.15
CA ASP A 97 9.35 -11.26 -7.65
C ASP A 97 9.05 -10.08 -8.58
N ALA A 98 10.06 -9.22 -8.79
CA ALA A 98 10.01 -8.12 -9.76
C ALA A 98 10.31 -8.63 -11.19
N ASP A 99 9.55 -9.63 -11.64
CA ASP A 99 9.65 -10.22 -12.97
C ASP A 99 9.51 -9.14 -14.07
N PRO A 100 10.01 -9.38 -15.31
CA PRO A 100 9.95 -8.39 -16.38
C PRO A 100 8.56 -7.79 -16.58
N GLU A 101 7.49 -8.58 -16.54
CA GLU A 101 6.10 -8.10 -16.64
C GLU A 101 5.68 -7.16 -15.49
N VAL A 102 6.20 -7.37 -14.28
CA VAL A 102 5.95 -6.52 -13.10
C VAL A 102 6.65 -5.17 -13.27
N GLN A 103 7.88 -5.19 -13.77
CA GLN A 103 8.59 -3.97 -14.15
C GLN A 103 7.92 -3.26 -15.33
N GLY A 104 7.43 -4.02 -16.31
CA GLY A 104 6.73 -3.53 -17.48
C GLY A 104 5.45 -2.79 -17.10
N ILE A 105 4.63 -3.36 -16.21
CA ILE A 105 3.37 -2.74 -15.80
C ILE A 105 3.57 -1.54 -14.87
N ALA A 106 4.63 -1.53 -14.06
CA ALA A 106 4.99 -0.35 -13.31
C ALA A 106 5.34 0.83 -14.24
N ARG A 107 6.07 0.57 -15.34
CA ARG A 107 6.29 1.59 -16.39
C ARG A 107 4.99 1.98 -17.08
N PHE A 108 4.14 1.00 -17.39
CA PHE A 108 2.90 1.23 -18.12
C PHE A 108 1.90 2.11 -17.37
N GLN A 109 1.66 1.85 -16.08
CA GLN A 109 0.57 2.48 -15.34
C GLN A 109 1.01 3.47 -14.26
N ALA A 110 2.23 3.35 -13.70
CA ALA A 110 2.61 4.08 -12.49
C ALA A 110 3.78 5.05 -12.66
N GLN A 111 4.77 4.73 -13.50
CA GLN A 111 5.98 5.53 -13.69
C GLN A 111 5.67 6.99 -14.03
N ARG A 112 4.61 7.24 -14.83
CA ARG A 112 4.23 8.59 -15.23
C ARG A 112 3.88 9.50 -14.04
N PHE A 113 3.37 8.94 -12.95
CA PHE A 113 3.05 9.67 -11.73
C PHE A 113 4.30 10.14 -10.97
N ALA A 114 5.49 9.62 -11.29
CA ALA A 114 6.73 10.03 -10.62
C ALA A 114 7.06 11.53 -10.77
N GLN A 115 6.44 12.21 -11.73
CA GLN A 115 6.53 13.67 -11.87
C GLN A 115 5.66 14.45 -10.86
N ARG A 116 4.67 13.82 -10.22
CA ARG A 116 3.72 14.45 -9.27
C ARG A 116 3.84 13.88 -7.85
N CYS A 117 4.39 12.68 -7.68
CA CYS A 117 4.52 12.00 -6.39
C CYS A 117 5.73 11.06 -6.36
N ARG A 118 6.24 10.78 -5.16
CA ARG A 118 7.26 9.73 -4.99
C ARG A 118 6.60 8.34 -5.04
N VAL A 119 6.94 7.50 -6.00
CA VAL A 119 6.23 6.25 -6.27
C VAL A 119 6.78 5.08 -5.45
N TYR A 120 5.92 4.44 -4.68
CA TYR A 120 6.16 3.20 -3.93
C TYR A 120 5.26 2.12 -4.50
N ALA A 121 5.85 1.06 -5.04
CA ALA A 121 5.12 -0.07 -5.61
C ALA A 121 5.73 -1.38 -5.07
N PRO A 122 5.09 -2.05 -4.10
CA PRO A 122 5.60 -3.30 -3.59
C PRO A 122 5.40 -4.43 -4.60
N THR A 123 6.31 -5.40 -4.61
CA THR A 123 5.99 -6.69 -5.22
C THR A 123 5.18 -7.54 -4.24
N TYR A 124 4.28 -8.35 -4.76
CA TYR A 124 3.40 -9.20 -3.98
C TYR A 124 3.01 -10.45 -4.77
N ARG A 125 2.58 -11.50 -4.07
CA ARG A 125 2.12 -12.77 -4.66
C ARG A 125 0.75 -12.61 -5.33
N GLN A 126 0.75 -11.95 -6.49
CA GLN A 126 -0.42 -11.74 -7.34
C GLN A 126 -0.99 -13.05 -7.85
N GLY A 127 -2.31 -13.09 -8.08
CA GLY A 127 -2.89 -14.11 -8.97
C GLY A 127 -2.34 -13.93 -10.38
N THR A 128 -2.01 -15.02 -11.06
CA THR A 128 -1.35 -15.01 -12.38
C THR A 128 -2.35 -14.88 -13.54
N VAL A 129 -1.84 -14.57 -14.73
CA VAL A 129 -2.66 -14.54 -15.95
C VAL A 129 -3.36 -15.88 -16.21
N PRO A 130 -2.69 -17.06 -16.17
CA PRO A 130 -3.41 -18.34 -16.22
C PRO A 130 -4.48 -18.48 -15.12
N GLY A 131 -4.21 -17.97 -13.91
CA GLY A 131 -5.17 -17.91 -12.82
C GLY A 131 -6.43 -17.10 -13.13
N ILE A 132 -6.41 -16.18 -14.11
CA ILE A 132 -7.60 -15.46 -14.58
C ILE A 132 -8.62 -16.45 -15.17
N PHE A 133 -8.15 -17.42 -15.95
CA PHE A 133 -9.02 -18.34 -16.69
C PHE A 133 -9.30 -19.63 -15.92
N LEU A 134 -8.38 -20.03 -15.04
CA LEU A 134 -8.43 -21.30 -14.32
C LEU A 134 -8.97 -21.19 -12.88
N GLY A 135 -9.65 -20.09 -12.55
CA GLY A 135 -10.24 -19.90 -11.22
C GLY A 135 -9.23 -19.68 -10.09
N GLY A 136 -8.04 -19.15 -10.38
CA GLY A 136 -6.93 -18.95 -9.43
C GLY A 136 -7.15 -17.87 -8.36
N PHE A 137 -8.31 -17.21 -8.35
CA PHE A 137 -8.67 -16.16 -7.39
C PHE A 137 -9.54 -16.77 -6.28
N THR A 138 -8.91 -17.57 -5.43
CA THR A 138 -9.53 -18.19 -4.26
C THR A 138 -9.35 -17.30 -3.02
N ASP A 139 -9.99 -17.64 -1.91
CA ASP A 139 -9.78 -16.92 -0.65
C ASP A 139 -8.31 -16.97 -0.20
N ALA A 140 -7.65 -18.11 -0.40
CA ALA A 140 -6.25 -18.29 -0.04
C ALA A 140 -5.32 -17.37 -0.85
N THR A 141 -5.50 -17.29 -2.18
CA THR A 141 -4.65 -16.44 -3.02
C THR A 141 -4.94 -14.96 -2.80
N ARG A 142 -6.21 -14.56 -2.62
CA ARG A 142 -6.58 -13.20 -2.20
C ARG A 142 -5.94 -12.82 -0.86
N GLN A 143 -5.99 -13.72 0.12
CA GLN A 143 -5.44 -13.47 1.45
C GLN A 143 -3.92 -13.35 1.42
N ALA A 144 -3.23 -14.20 0.65
CA ALA A 144 -1.78 -14.11 0.47
C ALA A 144 -1.38 -12.76 -0.15
N ALA A 145 -1.98 -12.40 -1.29
CA ALA A 145 -1.74 -11.14 -1.97
C ALA A 145 -1.98 -9.92 -1.06
N TYR A 146 -3.13 -9.90 -0.35
CA TYR A 146 -3.44 -8.84 0.59
C TYR A 146 -2.46 -8.77 1.75
N SER A 147 -2.02 -9.90 2.29
CA SER A 147 -1.08 -9.93 3.41
C SER A 147 0.28 -9.30 3.05
N ASP A 148 0.75 -9.54 1.82
CA ASP A 148 2.01 -8.98 1.32
C ASP A 148 1.88 -7.45 1.14
N VAL A 149 0.79 -6.99 0.50
CA VAL A 149 0.53 -5.55 0.31
C VAL A 149 0.31 -4.83 1.63
N LEU A 150 -0.38 -5.45 2.59
CA LEU A 150 -0.56 -4.90 3.93
C LEU A 150 0.77 -4.77 4.68
N ALA A 151 1.65 -5.77 4.57
CA ALA A 151 3.00 -5.70 5.13
C ALA A 151 3.81 -4.56 4.49
N ALA A 152 3.73 -4.41 3.17
CA ALA A 152 4.34 -3.30 2.43
C ALA A 152 3.81 -1.93 2.86
N TRP A 153 2.49 -1.77 2.93
CA TRP A 153 1.83 -0.54 3.38
C TRP A 153 2.30 -0.12 4.77
N ARG A 154 2.33 -1.07 5.71
CA ARG A 154 2.80 -0.83 7.09
C ARG A 154 4.29 -0.46 7.13
N SER A 155 5.12 -1.13 6.31
CA SER A 155 6.55 -0.80 6.19
C SER A 155 6.77 0.61 5.62
N TYR A 156 6.06 0.94 4.54
CA TYR A 156 6.05 2.27 3.91
C TYR A 156 5.65 3.37 4.90
N LEU A 157 4.53 3.19 5.62
CA LEU A 157 4.07 4.17 6.62
C LEU A 157 5.11 4.38 7.73
N ALA A 158 5.79 3.31 8.16
CA ALA A 158 6.74 3.34 9.26
C ALA A 158 8.10 3.95 8.87
N LYS A 159 8.58 3.72 7.63
CA LYS A 159 9.95 4.02 7.22
C LYS A 159 10.06 5.18 6.23
N ASP A 160 9.07 5.33 5.37
CA ASP A 160 9.19 6.11 4.13
C ASP A 160 8.22 7.31 4.06
N ASN A 161 6.95 7.13 4.47
CA ASN A 161 5.90 8.16 4.33
C ASN A 161 6.18 9.43 5.13
N ARG A 162 6.71 9.31 6.36
CA ARG A 162 7.00 10.45 7.27
C ARG A 162 5.85 11.45 7.42
N GLY A 163 4.59 10.99 7.37
CA GLY A 163 3.40 11.83 7.50
C GLY A 163 3.06 12.66 6.26
N ARG A 164 3.51 12.24 5.07
CA ARG A 164 3.11 12.85 3.80
C ARG A 164 1.71 12.41 3.39
N GLY A 165 1.09 13.21 2.52
CA GLY A 165 -0.11 12.78 1.81
C GLY A 165 0.21 11.61 0.89
N VAL A 166 -0.79 10.78 0.61
CA VAL A 166 -0.65 9.59 -0.22
C VAL A 166 -1.78 9.51 -1.25
N VAL A 167 -1.40 9.25 -2.50
CA VAL A 167 -2.29 8.84 -3.58
C VAL A 167 -2.23 7.33 -3.68
N LEU A 168 -3.37 6.66 -3.63
CA LEU A 168 -3.46 5.22 -3.86
C LEU A 168 -3.78 4.99 -5.33
N ILE A 169 -3.07 4.07 -5.99
CA ILE A 169 -3.29 3.76 -7.41
C ILE A 169 -3.42 2.25 -7.54
N GLY A 170 -4.53 1.79 -8.10
CA GLY A 170 -4.78 0.38 -8.39
C GLY A 170 -5.47 0.20 -9.73
N HIS A 171 -5.20 -0.95 -10.34
CA HIS A 171 -5.92 -1.43 -11.51
C HIS A 171 -6.27 -2.90 -11.32
N SER A 172 -7.45 -3.33 -11.80
CA SER A 172 -7.85 -4.75 -11.80
C SER A 172 -7.71 -5.39 -10.41
N GLN A 173 -6.90 -6.46 -10.27
CA GLN A 173 -6.59 -7.08 -8.98
C GLN A 173 -6.04 -6.09 -7.94
N GLY A 174 -5.19 -5.15 -8.34
CA GLY A 174 -4.66 -4.12 -7.45
C GLY A 174 -5.75 -3.22 -6.89
N THR A 175 -6.78 -2.90 -7.67
CA THR A 175 -7.99 -2.22 -7.18
C THR A 175 -8.73 -3.07 -6.16
N GLY A 176 -8.90 -4.37 -6.39
CA GLY A 176 -9.50 -5.28 -5.40
C GLY A 176 -8.77 -5.29 -4.06
N ILE A 177 -7.43 -5.34 -4.10
CA ILE A 177 -6.57 -5.27 -2.92
C ILE A 177 -6.70 -3.91 -2.22
N LEU A 178 -6.68 -2.80 -2.97
CA LEU A 178 -6.82 -1.46 -2.41
C LEU A 178 -8.21 -1.17 -1.86
N ARG A 179 -9.28 -1.73 -2.45
CA ARG A 179 -10.63 -1.69 -1.88
C ARG A 179 -10.64 -2.32 -0.49
N ARG A 180 -9.93 -3.43 -0.29
CA ARG A 180 -9.78 -4.05 1.05
C ARG A 180 -8.91 -3.19 1.98
N LEU A 181 -7.75 -2.73 1.51
CA LEU A 181 -6.84 -1.90 2.31
C LEU A 181 -7.51 -0.63 2.81
N ILE A 182 -8.24 0.06 1.93
CA ILE A 182 -8.96 1.28 2.30
C ILE A 182 -10.03 0.93 3.34
N ARG A 183 -10.88 -0.06 3.08
CA ARG A 183 -11.97 -0.44 3.98
C ARG A 183 -11.49 -0.87 5.38
N GLU A 184 -10.36 -1.56 5.48
CA GLU A 184 -9.89 -2.12 6.75
C GLU A 184 -8.91 -1.19 7.51
N GLU A 185 -8.04 -0.48 6.81
CA GLU A 185 -6.90 0.22 7.44
C GLU A 185 -6.96 1.76 7.32
N ILE A 186 -7.73 2.30 6.36
CA ILE A 186 -7.76 3.74 6.07
C ILE A 186 -9.10 4.35 6.44
N ASP A 187 -10.19 3.87 5.84
CA ASP A 187 -11.55 4.38 5.99
C ASP A 187 -12.02 4.44 7.45
N PRO A 188 -11.80 3.44 8.33
CA PRO A 188 -12.21 3.53 9.73
C PRO A 188 -11.24 4.32 10.62
N ALA A 189 -10.08 4.74 10.10
CA ALA A 189 -9.00 5.34 10.89
C ALA A 189 -8.77 6.82 10.51
N PRO A 190 -9.42 7.80 11.17
CA PRO A 190 -9.37 9.21 10.78
C PRO A 190 -7.95 9.78 10.59
N ALA A 191 -6.99 9.36 11.42
CA ALA A 191 -5.60 9.84 11.33
C ALA A 191 -4.82 9.29 10.12
N VAL A 192 -5.23 8.13 9.59
CA VAL A 192 -4.67 7.56 8.34
C VAL A 192 -5.45 8.12 7.16
N ARG A 193 -6.79 8.14 7.24
CA ARG A 193 -7.70 8.72 6.24
C ARG A 193 -7.35 10.17 5.92
N SER A 194 -6.96 10.97 6.91
CA SER A 194 -6.55 12.37 6.71
C SER A 194 -5.27 12.54 5.90
N ARG A 195 -4.57 11.46 5.56
CA ARG A 195 -3.42 11.48 4.64
C ARG A 195 -3.81 11.15 3.20
N LEU A 196 -5.01 10.61 2.97
CA LEU A 196 -5.46 10.26 1.63
C LEU A 196 -5.66 11.53 0.81
N VAL A 197 -4.85 11.70 -0.24
CA VAL A 197 -5.01 12.77 -1.23
C VAL A 197 -6.07 12.35 -2.23
N SER A 198 -5.91 11.14 -2.78
CA SER A 198 -6.79 10.55 -3.80
C SER A 198 -6.64 9.03 -3.80
N ALA A 199 -7.65 8.33 -4.29
CA ALA A 199 -7.56 6.91 -4.62
C ALA A 199 -8.03 6.69 -6.06
N LEU A 200 -7.10 6.38 -6.96
CA LEU A 200 -7.36 6.02 -8.35
C LEU A 200 -7.56 4.49 -8.41
N LEU A 201 -8.82 4.05 -8.43
CA LEU A 201 -9.24 2.66 -8.33
C LEU A 201 -9.89 2.20 -9.63
N LEU A 202 -9.06 1.80 -10.58
CA LEU A 202 -9.46 1.56 -11.96
C LEU A 202 -9.78 0.07 -12.20
N GLY A 203 -10.71 -0.24 -13.10
CA GLY A 203 -10.91 -1.60 -13.58
C GLY A 203 -11.31 -2.61 -12.50
N GLY A 204 -12.04 -2.22 -11.46
CA GLY A 204 -12.22 -3.07 -10.28
C GLY A 204 -13.54 -2.94 -9.51
N ASN A 205 -14.59 -2.45 -10.19
CA ASN A 205 -15.98 -2.40 -9.68
C ASN A 205 -16.09 -1.83 -8.26
N VAL A 206 -15.54 -0.63 -8.02
CA VAL A 206 -15.75 0.08 -6.74
C VAL A 206 -17.25 0.27 -6.52
N LEU A 207 -17.76 -0.12 -5.36
CA LEU A 207 -19.18 -0.10 -5.05
C LEU A 207 -19.54 1.11 -4.19
N VAL A 208 -20.64 1.77 -4.53
CA VAL A 208 -21.30 2.79 -3.70
C VAL A 208 -22.76 2.41 -3.49
N LYS A 209 -23.39 2.96 -2.44
CA LYS A 209 -24.85 2.81 -2.30
C LYS A 209 -25.52 3.51 -3.49
N LYS A 210 -26.59 2.93 -4.04
CA LYS A 210 -27.33 3.53 -5.16
C LYS A 210 -27.70 4.99 -4.86
N GLY A 211 -27.40 5.89 -5.80
CA GLY A 211 -27.69 7.32 -5.68
C GLY A 211 -26.81 8.07 -4.67
N SER A 212 -25.70 7.48 -4.24
CA SER A 212 -24.77 8.06 -3.26
C SER A 212 -23.34 8.13 -3.82
N ASP A 213 -22.47 8.88 -3.16
CA ASP A 213 -21.02 8.90 -3.43
C ASP A 213 -20.23 7.95 -2.52
N ARG A 214 -20.89 7.25 -1.59
CA ARG A 214 -20.29 6.31 -0.61
C ARG A 214 -21.32 5.31 -0.09
N GLY A 215 -20.92 4.41 0.81
CA GLY A 215 -21.82 3.45 1.48
C GLY A 215 -21.86 2.04 0.88
N GLY A 216 -21.01 1.79 -0.12
CA GLY A 216 -20.73 0.45 -0.66
C GLY A 216 -19.46 -0.13 -0.04
N ASP A 217 -18.33 0.03 -0.74
CA ASP A 217 -17.01 -0.43 -0.25
C ASP A 217 -16.49 0.38 0.94
N PHE A 218 -16.80 1.68 0.98
CA PHE A 218 -16.30 2.63 1.96
C PHE A 218 -17.44 3.37 2.64
N ALA A 219 -17.33 3.54 3.95
CA ALA A 219 -18.30 4.28 4.76
C ALA A 219 -18.03 5.80 4.74
N ASN A 220 -16.75 6.21 4.78
CA ASN A 220 -16.38 7.63 4.93
C ASN A 220 -15.63 8.22 3.75
N VAL A 221 -14.95 7.42 2.93
CA VAL A 221 -14.27 7.87 1.70
C VAL A 221 -15.28 7.97 0.55
N PRO A 222 -15.60 9.18 0.04
CA PRO A 222 -16.53 9.35 -1.06
C PRO A 222 -15.86 9.21 -2.43
N LEU A 223 -16.65 9.11 -3.49
CA LEU A 223 -16.21 9.38 -4.85
C LEU A 223 -15.81 10.86 -5.02
N CYS A 224 -14.87 11.11 -5.92
CA CYS A 224 -14.50 12.47 -6.29
C CYS A 224 -15.60 13.14 -7.13
N ARG A 225 -15.96 14.37 -6.76
CA ARG A 225 -16.99 15.22 -7.37
C ARG A 225 -16.45 16.60 -7.78
N ALA A 226 -15.17 16.86 -7.55
CA ALA A 226 -14.47 18.07 -7.99
C ALA A 226 -12.97 17.83 -8.03
N ASP A 227 -12.27 18.53 -8.92
CA ASP A 227 -10.84 18.32 -9.19
C ASP A 227 -9.94 18.60 -7.99
N GLY A 228 -10.34 19.53 -7.11
CA GLY A 228 -9.62 19.84 -5.86
C GLY A 228 -10.11 19.05 -4.65
N GLN A 229 -11.09 18.16 -4.78
CA GLN A 229 -11.60 17.39 -3.64
C GLN A 229 -10.54 16.38 -3.19
N ILE A 230 -10.13 16.44 -1.93
CA ILE A 230 -9.17 15.50 -1.35
C ILE A 230 -9.86 14.35 -0.63
N GLY A 231 -9.14 13.25 -0.43
CA GLY A 231 -9.62 12.10 0.35
C GLY A 231 -10.79 11.38 -0.31
N CYS A 232 -10.85 11.40 -1.65
CA CYS A 232 -11.91 10.80 -2.44
C CYS A 232 -11.37 9.77 -3.44
N VAL A 233 -12.28 9.03 -4.07
CA VAL A 233 -11.98 7.95 -5.03
C VAL A 233 -12.36 8.38 -6.45
N VAL A 234 -11.41 8.22 -7.37
CA VAL A 234 -11.66 8.19 -8.82
C VAL A 234 -11.74 6.71 -9.22
N ALA A 235 -12.86 6.27 -9.77
CA ALA A 235 -13.07 4.88 -10.16
C ALA A 235 -13.86 4.81 -11.46
N PHE A 236 -13.42 3.97 -12.38
CA PHE A 236 -14.13 3.66 -13.62
C PHE A 236 -13.55 2.41 -14.27
N SER A 237 -14.28 1.88 -15.24
CA SER A 237 -13.85 0.88 -16.22
C SER A 237 -14.25 1.37 -17.60
N THR A 238 -13.43 1.13 -18.61
CA THR A 238 -13.58 1.73 -19.93
C THR A 238 -14.22 0.78 -20.94
N PHE A 239 -15.14 1.32 -21.73
CA PHE A 239 -15.81 0.63 -22.82
C PHE A 239 -15.99 1.58 -24.00
N ASP A 240 -15.79 1.10 -25.22
CA ASP A 240 -16.08 1.82 -26.47
C ASP A 240 -17.42 1.41 -27.09
N GLU A 241 -17.94 0.25 -26.73
CA GLU A 241 -19.26 -0.23 -27.10
C GLU A 241 -20.17 -0.45 -25.88
N THR A 242 -21.47 -0.61 -26.14
CA THR A 242 -22.43 -0.93 -25.08
C THR A 242 -22.04 -2.23 -24.36
N PRO A 243 -21.82 -2.21 -23.03
CA PRO A 243 -21.44 -3.43 -22.30
C PRO A 243 -22.49 -4.54 -22.47
N GLN A 244 -22.02 -5.73 -22.83
CA GLN A 244 -22.87 -6.91 -22.97
C GLN A 244 -23.36 -7.43 -21.62
N ASP A 245 -24.37 -8.31 -21.60
CA ASP A 245 -24.91 -8.87 -20.36
C ASP A 245 -23.87 -9.62 -19.53
N ALA A 246 -22.97 -10.35 -20.20
CA ALA A 246 -21.87 -11.09 -19.59
C ALA A 246 -20.63 -10.22 -19.24
N THR A 247 -20.78 -8.89 -19.19
CA THR A 247 -19.69 -7.98 -18.83
C THR A 247 -19.06 -8.30 -17.48
N ARG A 248 -17.74 -8.12 -17.39
CA ARG A 248 -16.95 -8.28 -16.16
C ARG A 248 -16.96 -7.01 -15.31
N PHE A 249 -17.24 -5.86 -15.92
CA PHE A 249 -17.12 -4.56 -15.28
C PHE A 249 -18.37 -3.71 -15.46
N GLY A 250 -18.55 -2.76 -14.55
CA GLY A 250 -19.67 -1.81 -14.56
C GLY A 250 -20.96 -2.32 -13.91
N LYS A 251 -21.07 -3.62 -13.63
CA LYS A 251 -22.20 -4.19 -12.87
C LYS A 251 -21.75 -4.69 -11.49
N PRO A 252 -22.55 -4.49 -10.42
CA PRO A 252 -22.29 -5.13 -9.14
C PRO A 252 -22.24 -6.66 -9.29
N PRO A 253 -21.32 -7.36 -8.60
CA PRO A 253 -21.29 -8.81 -8.62
C PRO A 253 -22.63 -9.41 -8.17
N THR A 254 -23.12 -10.40 -8.91
CA THR A 254 -24.33 -11.19 -8.55
C THR A 254 -23.99 -12.43 -7.74
N THR A 255 -22.71 -12.80 -7.70
CA THR A 255 -22.11 -13.81 -6.84
C THR A 255 -20.98 -13.17 -6.02
N THR A 256 -20.27 -13.96 -5.22
CA THR A 256 -19.08 -13.47 -4.49
C THR A 256 -18.11 -12.77 -5.44
N ASP A 257 -17.78 -11.51 -5.12
CA ASP A 257 -16.85 -10.69 -5.89
C ASP A 257 -15.50 -11.41 -6.01
N ARG A 258 -15.08 -11.66 -7.25
CA ARG A 258 -13.84 -12.38 -7.54
C ARG A 258 -12.60 -11.67 -6.99
N LEU A 259 -12.57 -10.34 -7.04
CA LEU A 259 -11.39 -9.55 -6.65
C LEU A 259 -11.34 -9.30 -5.15
N THR A 260 -12.50 -9.11 -4.51
CA THR A 260 -12.55 -8.74 -3.08
C THR A 260 -12.97 -9.88 -2.15
N GLY A 261 -13.61 -10.92 -2.67
CA GLY A 261 -14.22 -11.99 -1.88
C GLY A 261 -15.50 -11.56 -1.13
N LEU A 262 -16.03 -10.37 -1.41
CA LEU A 262 -17.23 -9.87 -0.75
C LEU A 262 -18.50 -10.51 -1.33
N PRO A 263 -19.54 -10.76 -0.51
CA PRO A 263 -20.82 -11.25 -1.00
C PRO A 263 -21.53 -10.19 -1.87
N PRO A 264 -22.43 -10.61 -2.77
CA PRO A 264 -23.21 -9.70 -3.60
C PRO A 264 -24.15 -8.83 -2.74
N ARG A 265 -24.45 -7.63 -3.24
CA ARG A 265 -25.35 -6.66 -2.60
C ARG A 265 -26.29 -6.04 -3.64
N SER A 266 -27.56 -5.90 -3.30
CA SER A 266 -28.59 -5.34 -4.20
C SER A 266 -28.79 -3.82 -4.02
N ASP A 267 -28.31 -3.25 -2.92
CA ASP A 267 -28.45 -1.85 -2.55
C ASP A 267 -27.31 -0.95 -3.08
N VAL A 268 -26.42 -1.53 -3.88
CA VAL A 268 -25.21 -0.87 -4.42
C VAL A 268 -25.22 -0.78 -5.94
N GLU A 269 -24.40 0.11 -6.45
CA GLU A 269 -24.04 0.23 -7.87
C GLU A 269 -22.53 0.38 -8.02
N VAL A 270 -22.00 0.10 -9.22
CA VAL A 270 -20.60 0.35 -9.53
C VAL A 270 -20.40 1.86 -9.75
N ALA A 271 -19.34 2.40 -9.16
CA ALA A 271 -18.94 3.78 -9.32
C ALA A 271 -18.35 4.02 -10.71
N CYS A 272 -18.72 5.16 -11.30
CA CYS A 272 -18.00 5.75 -12.43
C CYS A 272 -17.78 7.24 -12.16
N THR A 273 -16.53 7.68 -12.20
CA THR A 273 -16.13 9.08 -12.13
C THR A 273 -15.36 9.43 -13.41
N ASN A 274 -15.80 10.46 -14.12
CA ASN A 274 -15.11 10.93 -15.31
C ASN A 274 -13.89 11.78 -14.89
N PRO A 275 -12.65 11.32 -15.14
CA PRO A 275 -11.45 12.05 -14.71
C PRO A 275 -11.28 13.39 -15.42
N ALA A 276 -11.85 13.57 -16.61
CA ALA A 276 -11.81 14.82 -17.37
C ALA A 276 -12.88 15.84 -16.93
N SER A 277 -13.88 15.40 -16.15
CA SER A 277 -15.01 16.24 -15.76
C SER A 277 -15.67 15.74 -14.48
N LEU A 278 -14.94 15.75 -13.36
CA LEU A 278 -15.41 15.14 -12.10
C LEU A 278 -16.73 15.73 -11.58
N ALA A 279 -16.93 17.04 -11.75
CA ALA A 279 -18.11 17.73 -11.24
C ALA A 279 -19.35 17.57 -12.14
N GLN A 280 -19.14 17.50 -13.46
CA GLN A 280 -20.22 17.68 -14.43
C GLN A 280 -20.41 16.47 -15.35
N ASN A 281 -19.47 15.53 -15.35
CA ASN A 281 -19.47 14.35 -16.21
C ASN A 281 -19.69 14.70 -17.70
N ARG A 282 -19.10 15.81 -18.18
CA ARG A 282 -19.19 16.20 -19.59
C ARG A 282 -18.43 15.21 -20.46
N ASP A 283 -18.92 14.99 -21.67
CA ASP A 283 -18.10 14.35 -22.70
C ASP A 283 -16.90 15.25 -23.00
N ALA A 284 -15.71 14.77 -22.71
CA ALA A 284 -14.49 15.57 -22.75
C ALA A 284 -13.34 14.77 -23.37
N GLU A 285 -12.50 15.48 -24.12
CA GLU A 285 -11.28 14.91 -24.69
C GLU A 285 -10.36 14.38 -23.58
N LEU A 286 -9.70 13.27 -23.87
CA LEU A 286 -8.79 12.56 -23.00
C LEU A 286 -7.37 12.59 -23.58
N THR A 287 -6.40 12.71 -22.68
CA THR A 287 -4.98 12.76 -23.01
C THR A 287 -4.35 11.39 -22.76
N SER A 288 -4.34 10.58 -23.82
CA SER A 288 -3.68 9.28 -23.81
C SER A 288 -2.16 9.41 -23.73
N LEU A 289 -1.54 8.66 -22.83
CA LEU A 289 -0.09 8.56 -22.69
C LEU A 289 0.34 7.10 -22.65
N VAL A 290 1.25 6.74 -23.55
CA VAL A 290 1.66 5.34 -23.77
C VAL A 290 3.19 5.24 -23.64
N PRO A 291 3.73 4.26 -22.90
CA PRO A 291 5.15 3.98 -22.95
C PRO A 291 5.54 3.40 -24.31
N THR A 292 6.68 3.82 -24.84
CA THR A 292 7.18 3.36 -26.16
C THR A 292 7.94 2.05 -26.07
N ARG A 293 8.46 1.71 -24.88
CA ARG A 293 9.11 0.42 -24.63
C ARG A 293 8.06 -0.68 -24.76
N PRO A 294 8.29 -1.70 -25.62
CA PRO A 294 7.37 -2.82 -25.73
C PRO A 294 7.14 -3.52 -24.40
N PHE A 295 5.89 -3.92 -24.16
CA PHE A 295 5.56 -4.73 -22.99
C PHE A 295 6.20 -6.13 -23.12
N PRO A 296 6.72 -6.72 -22.03
CA PRO A 296 7.28 -8.08 -22.07
C PRO A 296 6.32 -9.11 -22.66
N ALA A 297 6.86 -10.03 -23.46
CA ALA A 297 6.06 -11.03 -24.17
C ALA A 297 5.17 -11.84 -23.22
N GLY A 298 3.94 -12.11 -23.67
CA GLY A 298 2.92 -12.80 -22.87
C GLY A 298 1.52 -12.32 -23.23
N PHE A 299 0.54 -12.74 -22.44
CA PHE A 299 -0.87 -12.44 -22.69
C PHE A 299 -1.21 -10.95 -22.66
N ILE A 300 -0.55 -10.19 -21.76
CA ILE A 300 -0.76 -8.74 -21.66
C ILE A 300 -0.19 -8.02 -22.88
N ALA A 301 0.99 -8.41 -23.37
CA ALA A 301 1.55 -7.85 -24.61
C ALA A 301 0.64 -8.16 -25.82
N LEU A 302 0.09 -9.38 -25.89
CA LEU A 302 -0.91 -9.75 -26.90
C LEU A 302 -2.17 -8.86 -26.77
N GLY A 303 -2.64 -8.64 -25.54
CA GLY A 303 -3.80 -7.79 -25.28
C GLY A 303 -3.59 -6.34 -25.70
N ILE A 304 -2.42 -5.76 -25.41
CA ILE A 304 -2.05 -4.42 -25.87
C ILE A 304 -2.09 -4.36 -27.39
N ALA A 305 -1.43 -5.31 -28.08
CA ALA A 305 -1.40 -5.32 -29.54
C ALA A 305 -2.80 -5.50 -30.16
N ALA A 306 -3.61 -6.42 -29.61
CA ALA A 306 -4.97 -6.65 -30.06
C ALA A 306 -5.85 -5.41 -29.88
N THR A 307 -5.77 -4.76 -28.71
CA THR A 307 -6.54 -3.55 -28.40
C THR A 307 -6.23 -2.41 -29.37
N TYR A 308 -4.98 -2.26 -29.81
CA TYR A 308 -4.55 -1.24 -30.78
C TYR A 308 -4.69 -1.65 -32.25
N LEU A 309 -5.28 -2.82 -32.54
CA LEU A 309 -5.37 -3.41 -33.88
C LEU A 309 -4.00 -3.52 -34.57
N GLY A 310 -2.93 -3.78 -33.80
CA GLY A 310 -1.56 -3.87 -34.30
C GLY A 310 -0.54 -3.33 -33.31
N ALA A 311 0.51 -2.70 -33.83
CA ALA A 311 1.53 -2.10 -32.98
C ALA A 311 0.95 -0.91 -32.20
N PRO A 312 1.17 -0.82 -30.87
CA PRO A 312 0.80 0.36 -30.11
C PRO A 312 1.61 1.58 -30.59
N PRO A 313 1.10 2.81 -30.37
CA PRO A 313 1.84 4.02 -30.68
C PRO A 313 3.25 4.01 -30.06
N THR A 314 4.24 4.47 -30.83
CA THR A 314 5.65 4.49 -30.40
C THR A 314 6.38 5.75 -30.87
N ALA A 315 7.52 6.03 -30.26
CA ALA A 315 8.41 7.15 -30.58
C ALA A 315 9.82 6.87 -30.01
N ALA A 316 10.79 7.73 -30.35
CA ALA A 316 12.18 7.60 -29.86
C ALA A 316 12.35 7.90 -28.36
N THR A 317 11.42 8.66 -27.78
CA THR A 317 11.39 8.97 -26.34
C THR A 317 10.71 7.85 -25.55
N PRO A 318 10.94 7.71 -24.22
CA PRO A 318 10.32 6.67 -23.42
C PRO A 318 8.77 6.70 -23.38
N TRP A 319 8.17 7.86 -23.62
CA TRP A 319 6.72 8.05 -23.69
C TRP A 319 6.30 8.69 -25.00
N VAL A 320 5.07 8.41 -25.42
CA VAL A 320 4.41 9.08 -26.53
C VAL A 320 3.01 9.51 -26.12
N GLN A 321 2.64 10.74 -26.48
CA GLN A 321 1.24 11.13 -26.63
C GLN A 321 0.90 10.92 -28.11
N PRO A 322 0.06 9.91 -28.45
CA PRO A 322 -0.32 9.62 -29.84
C PRO A 322 -0.97 10.83 -30.51
N ALA A 323 -1.12 10.85 -31.84
CA ALA A 323 -1.90 11.90 -32.54
C ALA A 323 -3.41 11.65 -32.49
N GLU A 324 -3.78 10.38 -32.29
CA GLU A 324 -5.16 9.92 -32.09
C GLU A 324 -5.70 10.50 -30.78
N ARG A 325 -6.97 10.90 -30.78
CA ARG A 325 -7.64 11.48 -29.62
C ARG A 325 -8.94 10.74 -29.34
N TYR A 326 -9.24 10.63 -28.06
CA TYR A 326 -10.47 10.01 -27.57
C TYR A 326 -11.18 11.02 -26.69
N ALA A 327 -12.49 10.87 -26.56
CA ALA A 327 -13.27 11.55 -25.54
C ALA A 327 -13.96 10.51 -24.66
N GLY A 328 -14.34 10.90 -23.45
CA GLY A 328 -15.11 10.02 -22.60
C GLY A 328 -16.04 10.73 -21.63
N ARG A 329 -17.08 9.97 -21.25
CA ARG A 329 -18.00 10.32 -20.16
C ARG A 329 -18.53 9.07 -19.47
N CYS A 330 -18.83 9.17 -18.19
CA CYS A 330 -19.50 8.09 -17.48
C CYS A 330 -20.93 7.96 -17.95
N GLU A 331 -21.37 6.74 -18.25
CA GLU A 331 -22.74 6.43 -18.63
C GLU A 331 -23.22 5.18 -17.92
N THR A 332 -24.53 5.12 -17.69
CA THR A 332 -25.21 3.87 -17.39
C THR A 332 -25.74 3.29 -18.70
N SER A 333 -25.12 2.22 -19.19
CA SER A 333 -25.52 1.54 -20.43
C SER A 333 -25.70 0.04 -20.18
N ASN A 334 -26.84 -0.51 -20.61
CA ASN A 334 -27.26 -1.89 -20.33
C ASN A 334 -27.10 -2.30 -18.84
N GLY A 335 -27.43 -1.39 -17.92
CA GLY A 335 -27.29 -1.60 -16.47
C GLY A 335 -25.85 -1.58 -15.94
N SER A 336 -24.87 -1.23 -16.77
CA SER A 336 -23.47 -1.06 -16.40
C SER A 336 -23.11 0.42 -16.26
N ASN A 337 -22.45 0.80 -15.16
CA ASN A 337 -21.88 2.13 -14.96
C ASN A 337 -20.40 2.13 -15.39
N VAL A 338 -20.09 2.73 -16.54
CA VAL A 338 -18.77 2.65 -17.18
C VAL A 338 -18.36 4.00 -17.78
N LEU A 339 -17.06 4.21 -17.97
CA LEU A 339 -16.53 5.34 -18.73
C LEU A 339 -16.60 4.96 -20.21
N MET A 340 -17.59 5.49 -20.91
CA MET A 340 -17.74 5.29 -22.35
C MET A 340 -16.69 6.11 -23.08
N ILE A 341 -15.93 5.45 -23.95
CA ILE A 341 -14.85 5.99 -24.74
C ILE A 341 -15.33 6.13 -26.17
N ARG A 342 -15.03 7.27 -26.79
CA ARG A 342 -15.36 7.55 -28.18
C ARG A 342 -14.13 8.07 -28.91
N GLY A 343 -13.80 7.45 -30.05
CA GLY A 343 -12.79 7.97 -30.95
C GLY A 343 -13.19 9.33 -31.51
N LEU A 344 -12.28 10.30 -31.50
CA LEU A 344 -12.43 11.55 -32.24
C LEU A 344 -11.97 11.36 -33.70
N PRO A 345 -12.28 12.29 -34.62
CA PRO A 345 -11.89 12.14 -36.03
C PRO A 345 -10.39 11.84 -36.19
N GLY A 346 -10.09 10.77 -36.92
CA GLY A 346 -8.71 10.29 -37.15
C GLY A 346 -8.16 9.37 -36.05
N ALA A 347 -8.92 9.11 -34.97
CA ALA A 347 -8.61 8.05 -34.04
C ALA A 347 -8.86 6.68 -34.69
N ARG A 348 -7.99 5.72 -34.37
CA ARG A 348 -8.26 4.32 -34.71
C ARG A 348 -9.33 3.74 -33.80
N ASP A 349 -10.02 2.72 -34.30
CA ASP A 349 -10.86 1.87 -33.48
C ASP A 349 -9.98 1.11 -32.48
N LEU A 350 -10.52 0.94 -31.27
CA LEU A 350 -9.94 0.10 -30.25
C LEU A 350 -10.75 -1.20 -30.20
N LEU A 351 -10.12 -2.28 -29.73
CA LEU A 351 -10.83 -3.54 -29.54
C LEU A 351 -10.83 -3.96 -28.08
N PRO A 352 -11.94 -4.57 -27.61
CA PRO A 352 -11.95 -5.16 -26.30
C PRO A 352 -11.06 -6.40 -26.24
N PHE A 353 -10.47 -6.66 -25.07
CA PHE A 353 -9.61 -7.82 -24.86
C PHE A 353 -9.73 -8.38 -23.44
N PRO A 354 -9.79 -9.71 -23.27
CA PRO A 354 -9.76 -10.77 -24.29
C PRO A 354 -11.05 -10.97 -25.09
N ASP A 355 -12.17 -10.42 -24.61
CA ASP A 355 -13.48 -10.51 -25.24
C ASP A 355 -14.26 -9.24 -24.91
N ALA A 356 -15.41 -9.05 -25.57
CA ALA A 356 -16.26 -7.87 -25.40
C ALA A 356 -16.71 -7.60 -23.95
N GLY A 357 -16.76 -8.63 -23.11
CA GLY A 357 -17.14 -8.48 -21.70
C GLY A 357 -16.09 -7.72 -20.87
N TRP A 358 -14.88 -7.53 -21.38
CA TRP A 358 -13.82 -6.76 -20.72
C TRP A 358 -13.75 -5.30 -21.15
N GLY A 359 -14.39 -4.92 -22.26
CA GLY A 359 -14.22 -3.58 -22.81
C GLY A 359 -12.74 -3.25 -23.05
N LEU A 360 -12.37 -2.00 -22.83
CA LEU A 360 -11.02 -1.48 -23.03
C LEU A 360 -10.13 -1.61 -21.77
N HIS A 361 -10.36 -2.63 -20.93
CA HIS A 361 -9.71 -2.82 -19.63
C HIS A 361 -8.17 -2.74 -19.64
N ILE A 362 -7.51 -3.11 -20.75
CA ILE A 362 -6.06 -2.95 -20.93
C ILE A 362 -5.62 -1.49 -20.84
N LEU A 363 -6.47 -0.55 -21.25
CA LEU A 363 -6.19 0.87 -21.39
C LEU A 363 -6.85 1.75 -20.32
N ASP A 364 -7.60 1.20 -19.36
CA ASP A 364 -8.35 1.96 -18.33
C ASP A 364 -7.56 3.16 -17.78
N GLY A 365 -6.29 2.94 -17.38
CA GLY A 365 -5.45 4.02 -16.88
C GLY A 365 -4.86 4.90 -17.98
N ASN A 366 -4.30 4.29 -19.04
CA ASN A 366 -3.47 4.97 -20.03
C ASN A 366 -4.24 5.88 -20.98
N ILE A 367 -5.52 5.58 -21.23
CA ILE A 367 -6.36 6.37 -22.14
C ILE A 367 -6.70 7.76 -21.57
N ALA A 368 -6.75 7.89 -20.24
CA ALA A 368 -7.02 9.14 -19.53
C ALA A 368 -5.88 9.54 -18.58
N LEU A 369 -4.65 9.10 -18.87
CA LEU A 369 -3.54 9.25 -17.93
C LEU A 369 -3.15 10.71 -17.72
N GLY A 370 -3.30 11.58 -18.72
CA GLY A 370 -3.11 13.02 -18.54
C GLY A 370 -4.07 13.59 -17.50
N GLU A 371 -5.36 13.28 -17.62
CA GLU A 371 -6.40 13.76 -16.72
C GLU A 371 -6.19 13.22 -15.29
N LEU A 372 -5.79 11.95 -15.15
CA LEU A 372 -5.44 11.37 -13.85
C LEU A 372 -4.25 12.10 -13.19
N LEU A 373 -3.25 12.52 -13.96
CA LEU A 373 -2.11 13.31 -13.44
C LEU A 373 -2.54 14.70 -13.00
N ASP A 374 -3.45 15.34 -13.74
CA ASP A 374 -3.93 16.68 -13.46
C ASP A 374 -4.89 16.71 -12.26
N VAL A 375 -5.73 15.68 -12.11
CA VAL A 375 -6.52 15.46 -10.89
C VAL A 375 -5.58 15.27 -9.70
N VAL A 376 -4.59 14.39 -9.79
CA VAL A 376 -3.63 14.16 -8.69
C VAL A 376 -2.90 15.43 -8.30
N ASP A 377 -2.46 16.22 -9.26
CA ASP A 377 -1.75 17.48 -9.02
C ASP A 377 -2.63 18.56 -8.39
N THR A 378 -3.87 18.69 -8.86
CA THR A 378 -4.86 19.61 -8.28
C THR A 378 -5.22 19.22 -6.86
N GLN A 379 -5.48 17.93 -6.60
CA GLN A 379 -5.72 17.41 -5.27
C GLN A 379 -4.49 17.53 -4.37
N THR A 380 -3.28 17.39 -4.92
CA THR A 380 -2.03 17.58 -4.18
C THR A 380 -1.87 19.03 -3.71
N ARG A 381 -2.11 20.02 -4.58
CA ARG A 381 -2.13 21.44 -4.19
C ARG A 381 -3.17 21.70 -3.10
N ALA A 382 -4.40 21.21 -3.29
CA ALA A 382 -5.47 21.35 -2.31
C ALA A 382 -5.10 20.71 -0.96
N PHE A 383 -4.48 19.53 -0.99
CA PHE A 383 -4.00 18.84 0.20
C PHE A 383 -2.91 19.64 0.92
N GLN A 384 -1.93 20.19 0.20
CA GLN A 384 -0.89 21.03 0.78
C GLN A 384 -1.47 22.30 1.42
N ALA A 385 -2.45 22.95 0.76
CA ALA A 385 -3.11 24.14 1.28
C ALA A 385 -3.97 23.84 2.53
N ALA A 386 -4.61 22.66 2.59
CA ALA A 386 -5.42 22.22 3.72
C ALA A 386 -4.59 21.72 4.92
N ARG A 387 -3.31 21.40 4.73
CA ARG A 387 -2.44 21.01 5.84
C ARG A 387 -2.20 22.22 6.73
N PRO A 388 -2.34 22.07 8.07
CA PRO A 388 -1.78 23.05 8.98
C PRO A 388 -0.32 23.27 8.59
N ALA A 389 0.10 24.54 8.46
CA ALA A 389 1.51 24.86 8.28
C ALA A 389 2.31 24.01 9.28
N PRO A 390 3.41 23.35 8.86
CA PRO A 390 4.21 22.57 9.78
C PRO A 390 4.47 23.46 10.99
N ALA A 391 3.98 23.03 12.16
CA ALA A 391 4.13 23.81 13.39
C ALA A 391 5.59 24.25 13.43
N ALA A 392 5.82 25.57 13.52
CA ALA A 392 7.17 26.13 13.48
C ALA A 392 8.08 25.24 14.32
N ALA A 393 9.16 24.75 13.72
CA ALA A 393 10.00 23.73 14.31
C ALA A 393 10.25 24.14 15.77
N PRO A 394 9.84 23.33 16.76
CA PRO A 394 9.83 23.76 18.16
C PRO A 394 11.19 24.35 18.56
N THR A 395 11.23 25.67 18.71
CA THR A 395 12.43 26.44 19.02
C THR A 395 12.73 26.24 20.50
N GLY A 396 13.54 25.23 20.83
CA GLY A 396 13.91 24.96 22.21
C GLY A 396 14.49 23.57 22.45
N ARG A 397 15.06 23.37 23.65
CA ARG A 397 15.60 22.07 24.07
C ARG A 397 14.44 21.08 24.35
N PRO A 398 14.48 19.84 23.82
CA PRO A 398 13.42 18.84 24.05
C PRO A 398 13.08 18.65 25.53
N ARG A 399 11.83 18.81 25.97
CA ARG A 399 11.37 18.69 27.36
C ARG A 399 11.13 17.24 27.78
N VAL A 400 12.21 16.47 27.80
CA VAL A 400 12.25 15.08 28.29
C VAL A 400 13.08 14.96 29.59
N ALA A 401 12.77 13.95 30.39
CA ALA A 401 13.43 13.64 31.67
C ALA A 401 13.46 12.11 31.91
N LEU A 402 14.16 11.66 32.95
CA LEU A 402 14.08 10.29 33.45
C LEU A 402 13.32 10.23 34.77
N ARG A 403 12.38 9.29 34.88
CA ARG A 403 11.74 8.95 36.15
C ARG A 403 12.21 7.56 36.59
N ALA A 404 12.77 7.48 37.79
CA ALA A 404 13.30 6.27 38.37
C ALA A 404 12.43 5.87 39.59
N THR A 405 11.93 4.65 39.59
CA THR A 405 11.00 4.11 40.61
C THR A 405 11.39 2.69 40.95
N GLY A 406 11.42 2.33 42.24
CA GLY A 406 11.69 0.97 42.68
C GLY A 406 11.38 0.80 44.17
N THR A 407 11.35 -0.44 44.63
CA THR A 407 11.13 -0.74 46.05
C THR A 407 12.29 -0.21 46.89
N THR A 408 11.98 0.54 47.95
CA THR A 408 12.98 1.17 48.81
C THR A 408 12.95 0.62 50.23
N ARG A 409 14.11 0.59 50.89
CA ARG A 409 14.24 0.40 52.35
C ARG A 409 15.07 1.53 52.97
N ARG A 410 15.08 1.63 54.30
CA ARG A 410 16.02 2.49 55.03
C ARG A 410 17.26 1.67 55.41
N ALA A 411 18.44 2.21 55.11
CA ALA A 411 19.73 1.68 55.55
C ALA A 411 20.61 2.86 55.97
N GLY A 412 21.16 2.82 57.19
CA GLY A 412 21.98 3.92 57.74
C GLY A 412 21.28 5.28 57.72
N GLY A 413 19.98 5.33 58.07
CA GLY A 413 19.17 6.56 58.10
C GLY A 413 18.74 7.12 56.74
N ARG A 414 19.15 6.53 55.61
CA ARG A 414 18.82 7.02 54.26
C ARG A 414 17.97 6.01 53.48
N ARG A 415 17.07 6.52 52.62
CA ARG A 415 16.26 5.70 51.72
C ARG A 415 17.13 5.22 50.55
N CYS A 416 17.16 3.92 50.31
CA CYS A 416 17.89 3.29 49.21
C CYS A 416 17.00 2.26 48.49
N ILE A 417 17.30 2.00 47.22
CA ILE A 417 16.61 1.02 46.38
C ILE A 417 17.10 -0.37 46.78
N ALA A 418 16.21 -1.20 47.32
CA ALA A 418 16.47 -2.58 47.70
C ALA A 418 15.87 -3.60 46.72
N GLY A 419 14.94 -3.15 45.86
CA GLY A 419 14.30 -3.99 44.86
C GLY A 419 14.69 -3.63 43.43
N ARG A 420 13.90 -4.14 42.48
CA ARG A 420 14.07 -3.85 41.06
C ARG A 420 13.79 -2.37 40.78
N LEU A 421 14.74 -1.71 40.13
CA LEU A 421 14.62 -0.33 39.69
C LEU A 421 14.01 -0.29 38.29
N THR A 422 12.95 0.48 38.10
CA THR A 422 12.39 0.82 36.78
C THR A 422 12.74 2.26 36.45
N VAL A 423 13.32 2.49 35.28
CA VAL A 423 13.65 3.82 34.77
C VAL A 423 12.93 4.02 33.45
N ARG A 424 12.16 5.11 33.33
CA ARG A 424 11.39 5.44 32.14
C ARG A 424 11.64 6.86 31.67
N VAL A 425 11.49 7.10 30.37
CA VAL A 425 11.44 8.47 29.84
C VAL A 425 10.13 9.14 30.31
N ALA A 426 10.23 10.40 30.67
CA ALA A 426 9.16 11.26 31.15
C ALA A 426 9.32 12.67 30.55
N GLY A 427 8.44 13.60 30.93
CA GLY A 427 8.43 14.98 30.43
C GLY A 427 7.28 15.27 29.47
N ALA A 428 7.17 16.53 29.05
CA ALA A 428 6.12 17.02 28.15
C ALA A 428 6.27 16.42 26.75
N ASP A 429 7.50 16.23 26.28
CA ASP A 429 7.78 15.78 24.91
C ASP A 429 7.97 14.24 24.85
N ARG A 430 7.52 13.50 25.87
CA ARG A 430 7.75 12.04 25.98
C ARG A 430 7.08 11.23 24.87
N THR A 431 5.98 11.73 24.31
CA THR A 431 5.24 11.09 23.21
C THR A 431 5.93 11.28 21.86
N ALA A 432 6.81 12.27 21.74
CA ALA A 432 7.60 12.56 20.54
C ALA A 432 8.94 11.79 20.53
N VAL A 433 9.19 10.90 21.49
CA VAL A 433 10.44 10.12 21.56
C VAL A 433 10.40 9.02 20.52
N ALA A 434 11.40 9.00 19.64
CA ALA A 434 11.60 7.94 18.67
C ALA A 434 12.52 6.83 19.23
N ARG A 435 13.52 7.21 20.04
CA ARG A 435 14.53 6.29 20.57
C ARG A 435 15.08 6.74 21.92
N ALA A 436 15.40 5.78 22.78
CA ALA A 436 16.09 6.02 24.06
C ALA A 436 17.18 4.96 24.33
N ASP A 437 18.42 5.43 24.53
CA ASP A 437 19.57 4.57 24.86
C ASP A 437 19.96 4.76 26.32
N PHE A 438 19.69 3.77 27.18
CA PHE A 438 19.90 3.85 28.63
C PHE A 438 21.28 3.33 29.06
N ARG A 439 21.87 4.01 30.04
CA ARG A 439 23.13 3.65 30.69
C ARG A 439 23.01 3.72 32.20
N LEU A 440 23.73 2.84 32.89
CA LEU A 440 23.94 2.86 34.34
C LEU A 440 25.43 2.98 34.61
N ASN A 441 25.85 4.03 35.31
CA ASN A 441 27.25 4.28 35.65
C ASN A 441 28.17 4.13 34.40
N ARG A 442 27.77 4.75 33.29
CA ARG A 442 28.42 4.69 31.96
C ARG A 442 28.35 3.35 31.21
N ARG A 443 27.82 2.28 31.81
CA ARG A 443 27.60 0.99 31.14
C ARG A 443 26.26 0.95 30.43
N THR A 444 26.22 0.46 29.19
CA THR A 444 24.98 0.34 28.41
C THR A 444 24.04 -0.67 29.06
N LEU A 445 22.80 -0.25 29.35
CA LEU A 445 21.74 -1.13 29.85
C LEU A 445 20.83 -1.63 28.72
N ALA A 446 20.53 -0.73 27.79
CA ALA A 446 19.54 -0.90 26.75
C ALA A 446 19.81 0.09 25.62
N ARG A 447 19.67 -0.36 24.38
CA ARG A 447 19.47 0.49 23.22
C ARG A 447 18.08 0.21 22.70
N ASP A 448 17.36 1.26 22.36
CA ASP A 448 16.00 1.26 21.81
C ASP A 448 15.02 0.22 22.40
N ARG A 449 14.10 0.66 23.25
CA ARG A 449 13.08 -0.21 23.83
C ARG A 449 11.74 0.48 23.80
N ARG A 450 11.03 0.30 22.67
CA ARG A 450 9.63 0.58 22.33
C ARG A 450 8.83 1.35 23.39
N SER A 451 8.11 2.39 22.96
CA SER A 451 7.17 3.15 23.79
C SER A 451 6.41 2.22 24.76
N PRO A 452 6.48 2.45 26.08
CA PRO A 452 6.77 3.72 26.76
C PRO A 452 8.25 4.00 27.13
N PHE A 453 9.24 3.42 26.43
CA PHE A 453 10.68 3.71 26.61
C PHE A 453 11.15 3.62 28.06
N LEU A 454 11.29 2.37 28.53
CA LEU A 454 11.75 2.07 29.89
C LEU A 454 12.78 0.95 29.93
N THR A 455 13.51 0.88 31.03
CA THR A 455 14.41 -0.21 31.38
C THR A 455 14.23 -0.62 32.83
N ARG A 456 14.47 -1.90 33.11
CA ARG A 456 14.49 -2.45 34.46
C ARG A 456 15.90 -2.87 34.82
N VAL A 457 16.34 -2.51 36.01
CA VAL A 457 17.67 -2.79 36.55
C VAL A 457 17.47 -3.63 37.82
N ALA A 458 18.10 -4.81 37.87
CA ALA A 458 18.12 -5.63 39.08
C ALA A 458 18.88 -4.93 40.20
N ALA A 459 18.45 -5.11 41.46
CA ALA A 459 19.12 -4.52 42.63
C ALA A 459 20.61 -4.88 42.68
N SER A 460 20.98 -6.12 42.34
CA SER A 460 22.37 -6.60 42.28
C SER A 460 23.27 -5.86 41.30
N ARG A 461 22.71 -5.09 40.36
CA ARG A 461 23.49 -4.25 39.43
C ARG A 461 23.71 -2.83 39.94
N LEU A 462 23.07 -2.44 41.03
CA LEU A 462 23.29 -1.17 41.70
C LEU A 462 24.46 -1.31 42.66
N ARG A 463 25.34 -0.32 42.69
CA ARG A 463 26.37 -0.21 43.73
C ARG A 463 25.72 0.32 45.00
N THR A 464 26.20 -0.11 46.16
CA THR A 464 25.85 0.56 47.42
C THR A 464 26.25 2.03 47.33
N GLY A 465 25.32 2.94 47.69
CA GLY A 465 25.51 4.37 47.51
C GLY A 465 24.98 4.89 46.17
N VAL A 466 25.61 5.91 45.61
CA VAL A 466 25.05 6.70 44.52
C VAL A 466 25.26 6.03 43.16
N ASN A 467 24.18 5.85 42.40
CA ASN A 467 24.19 5.34 41.02
C ASN A 467 23.58 6.37 40.08
N ARG A 468 24.24 6.61 38.95
CA ARG A 468 23.74 7.49 37.90
C ARG A 468 23.13 6.66 36.78
N VAL A 469 21.88 6.93 36.46
CA VAL A 469 21.21 6.42 35.26
C VAL A 469 21.07 7.56 34.28
N ASP A 470 21.55 7.40 33.04
CA ASP A 470 21.38 8.37 31.98
C ASP A 470 20.77 7.75 30.73
N ALA A 471 20.13 8.59 29.90
CA ALA A 471 19.63 8.19 28.60
C ALA A 471 19.92 9.25 27.55
N LEU A 472 20.36 8.83 26.37
CA LEU A 472 20.32 9.66 25.16
C LEU A 472 18.96 9.46 24.50
N VAL A 473 18.13 10.49 24.50
CA VAL A 473 16.79 10.48 23.93
C VAL A 473 16.83 11.20 22.58
N ARG A 474 16.31 10.56 21.53
CA ARG A 474 16.10 11.15 20.21
C ARG A 474 14.61 11.28 19.93
N LEU A 475 14.19 12.44 19.46
CA LEU A 475 12.80 12.73 19.11
C LEU A 475 12.55 12.37 17.63
N THR A 476 11.27 12.25 17.27
CA THR A 476 10.81 12.01 15.90
C THR A 476 11.17 13.13 14.93
N ASP A 477 11.43 14.34 15.45
CA ASP A 477 11.87 15.52 14.69
C ASP A 477 13.41 15.62 14.52
N GLY A 478 14.16 14.59 14.92
CA GLY A 478 15.62 14.53 14.79
C GLY A 478 16.40 15.20 15.93
N ARG A 479 15.76 15.99 16.80
CA ARG A 479 16.43 16.58 17.96
C ARG A 479 16.81 15.50 18.98
N SER A 480 17.85 15.78 19.78
CA SER A 480 18.29 14.86 20.83
C SER A 480 18.57 15.58 22.14
N ARG A 481 18.37 14.86 23.26
CA ARG A 481 18.70 15.35 24.60
C ARG A 481 19.23 14.22 25.46
N ARG A 482 20.32 14.48 26.18
CA ARG A 482 20.79 13.62 27.27
C ARG A 482 20.08 13.99 28.56
N VAL A 483 19.49 13.01 29.22
CA VAL A 483 18.79 13.15 30.50
C VAL A 483 19.39 12.17 31.51
N ALA A 484 19.38 12.53 32.79
CA ALA A 484 19.92 11.69 33.84
C ALA A 484 19.05 11.74 35.10
N ALA A 485 19.08 10.66 35.87
CA ALA A 485 18.53 10.55 37.21
C ALA A 485 19.56 9.85 38.11
N THR A 486 19.56 10.22 39.38
CA THR A 486 20.43 9.61 40.38
C THR A 486 19.59 8.82 41.36
N VAL A 487 20.00 7.60 41.66
CA VAL A 487 19.35 6.72 42.64
C VAL A 487 20.37 6.19 43.62
N ARG A 488 19.95 5.92 44.86
CA ARG A 488 20.83 5.32 45.88
C ARG A 488 20.56 3.83 45.96
N GLY A 489 21.56 2.98 45.72
CA GLY A 489 21.49 1.54 45.95
C GLY A 489 21.70 1.21 47.43
N CYS A 490 20.96 0.21 47.92
CA CYS A 490 21.37 -0.54 49.10
C CYS A 490 22.43 -1.56 48.60
#